data_AF-A0A087TAC2-F1
#
_entry.id   AF-A0A087TAC2-F1
#
_cell.length_a   1.000
_cell.length_b   1.000
_cell.length_c   1.000
_cell.angle_alpha   90.00
_cell.angle_beta   90.00
_cell.angle_gamma   90.00
#
_symmetry.space_group_name_H-M   'P 1'
#
loop_
_entity.id
_entity.type
_entity.pdbx_description
1 polymer ?
#
loop_
_entity_poly.entity_id
_entity_poly.type
_entity_poly.pdbx_seq_one_letter_code
_entity_poly.pdbx_strand_id
1 'polypeptide(L)' 'MRRSCKCHGVSGSCSTQTCWMRMEELRQVGNYLKEAYEKAERVEYNDHGSLLPTKQRKMRNRNSITSTPTLRVPR' A
#
# COMPACT_ATOMS: atom_id res chain seq x y z
N MET A 1 -8.71 2.47 -7.21
CA MET A 1 -9.50 2.08 -8.39
C MET A 1 -9.43 3.21 -9.40
N ARG A 2 -9.07 2.91 -10.66
CA ARG A 2 -8.82 3.94 -11.68
C ARG A 2 -9.92 3.93 -12.73
N ARG A 3 -10.49 5.09 -13.03
CA ARG A 3 -11.38 5.27 -14.18
C ARG A 3 -10.56 5.26 -15.46
N SER A 4 -10.88 4.34 -16.38
CA SER A 4 -10.29 4.25 -17.71
C SER A 4 -11.36 4.60 -18.73
N CYS A 5 -11.01 5.36 -19.77
CA CYS A 5 -11.93 5.72 -20.84
C CYS A 5 -11.32 5.39 -22.21
N LYS A 6 -12.16 5.05 -23.18
CA LYS A 6 -11.79 4.91 -24.59
C LYS A 6 -12.63 5.87 -25.44
N CYS A 7 -11.95 6.63 -26.28
CA CYS A 7 -12.56 7.59 -27.19
C CYS A 7 -12.95 6.94 -28.52
N HIS A 8 -14.07 7.38 -29.08
CA HIS A 8 -14.69 6.80 -30.28
C HIS A 8 -15.12 7.85 -31.33
N GLY A 9 -14.65 9.09 -31.25
CA GLY A 9 -15.01 10.15 -32.19
C GLY A 9 -14.21 10.14 -33.49
N VAL A 10 -14.72 10.85 -34.50
CA VAL A 10 -14.08 11.01 -35.82
C VAL A 10 -12.66 11.56 -35.65
N SER A 11 -11.72 11.01 -36.41
CA SER A 11 -10.29 11.35 -36.35
C SER A 11 -9.65 11.18 -34.97
N GLY A 12 -10.20 10.30 -34.11
CA GLY A 12 -9.69 10.06 -32.76
C GLY A 12 -10.16 11.07 -31.71
N SER A 13 -11.16 11.89 -32.01
CA SER A 13 -11.76 12.79 -31.04
C SER A 13 -12.47 12.04 -29.90
N CYS A 14 -12.61 12.69 -28.75
CA CYS A 14 -13.26 12.13 -27.55
C CYS A 14 -14.68 12.67 -27.32
N SER A 15 -15.35 13.17 -28.36
CA SER A 15 -16.73 13.70 -28.28
C SER A 15 -17.72 12.64 -27.78
N THR A 16 -17.47 11.37 -28.11
CA THR A 16 -18.09 10.20 -27.47
C THR A 16 -17.00 9.32 -26.89
N GLN A 17 -17.16 8.93 -25.62
CA GLN A 17 -16.24 8.02 -24.95
C GLN A 17 -17.00 7.07 -24.02
N THR A 18 -16.44 5.88 -23.87
CA THR A 18 -16.94 4.89 -22.91
C THR A 18 -15.92 4.77 -21.78
N CYS A 19 -16.39 4.86 -20.54
CA CYS A 19 -15.54 4.73 -19.35
C CYS A 19 -15.95 3.53 -18.51
N TRP A 20 -14.99 2.93 -17.82
CA TRP A 20 -15.19 1.86 -16.85
C TRP A 20 -14.18 1.98 -15.72
N MET A 21 -14.47 1.35 -14.58
CA MET A 21 -13.51 1.23 -13.50
C MET A 21 -12.57 0.06 -13.79
N ARG A 22 -11.28 0.29 -13.68
CA ARG A 22 -10.24 -0.74 -13.74
C ARG A 22 -9.51 -0.78 -12.38
N MET A 23 -9.03 -1.96 -12.03
CA MET A 23 -8.05 -2.10 -10.96
C MET A 23 -6.74 -1.37 -11.31
N GLU A 24 -6.07 -0.86 -10.29
CA GLU A 24 -4.70 -0.35 -10.42
C GLU A 24 -3.74 -1.48 -10.81
N GLU A 25 -2.59 -1.07 -11.35
CA GLU A 25 -1.47 -1.97 -11.55
C GLU A 25 -1.08 -2.62 -10.22
N LEU A 26 -0.82 -3.94 -10.25
CA LEU A 26 -0.47 -4.70 -9.04
C LEU A 26 0.70 -4.07 -8.27
N ARG A 27 1.64 -3.44 -8.97
CA ARG A 27 2.77 -2.73 -8.36
C ARG A 27 2.34 -1.56 -7.48
N GLN A 28 1.33 -0.81 -7.90
CA GLN A 28 0.80 0.33 -7.13
C GLN A 28 0.07 -0.17 -5.87
N VAL A 29 -0.75 -1.22 -6.02
CA VAL A 29 -1.41 -1.87 -4.88
C VAL A 29 -0.39 -2.45 -3.91
N GLY A 30 0.63 -3.13 -4.42
CA GLY A 30 1.71 -3.70 -3.60
C GLY A 30 2.50 -2.64 -2.84
N ASN A 31 2.83 -1.51 -3.48
CA ASN A 31 3.50 -0.39 -2.80
C ASN A 31 2.62 0.22 -1.71
N TYR A 32 1.33 0.43 -1.99
CA TYR A 32 0.37 0.93 -1.00
C TYR A 32 0.28 0.01 0.23
N LEU A 33 0.17 -1.31 0.01
CA LEU A 33 0.13 -2.29 1.09
C LEU A 33 1.46 -2.36 1.86
N LYS A 34 2.59 -2.24 1.16
CA LYS A 34 3.92 -2.22 1.78
C LYS A 34 4.08 -1.01 2.70
N GLU A 35 3.67 0.18 2.27
CA GLU A 35 3.71 1.39 3.11
C GLU A 35 2.79 1.27 4.33
N ALA A 36 1.59 0.72 4.15
CA ALA A 36 0.66 0.46 5.26
C ALA A 36 1.26 -0.53 6.26
N TYR A 37 1.93 -1.58 5.78
CA TYR A 37 2.63 -2.55 6.62
C TYR A 37 3.81 -1.94 7.39
N GLU A 38 4.64 -1.12 6.75
CA GLU A 38 5.78 -0.45 7.39
C GLU A 38 5.34 0.53 8.49
N LYS A 39 4.13 1.10 8.37
CA LYS A 39 3.52 2.00 9.35
C LYS A 39 2.61 1.29 10.36
N ALA A 40 2.41 -0.02 10.22
CA ALA A 40 1.46 -0.75 11.04
C ALA A 40 1.91 -0.79 12.52
N GLU A 41 0.95 -0.63 13.42
CA GLU A 41 1.19 -0.73 14.86
C GLU A 41 1.02 -2.17 15.34
N ARG A 42 1.97 -2.68 16.11
CA ARG A 42 1.86 -3.99 16.76
C ARG A 42 0.94 -3.88 17.97
N VAL A 43 -0.08 -4.73 18.00
CA VAL A 43 -1.06 -4.81 19.09
C VAL A 43 -1.09 -6.22 19.68
N GLU A 44 -1.37 -6.32 20.97
CA GLU A 44 -1.54 -7.57 21.71
C GLU A 44 -2.83 -7.51 22.54
N TYR A 45 -3.46 -8.66 22.79
CA TYR A 45 -4.62 -8.74 23.67
C TYR A 45 -4.17 -8.60 25.13
N ASN A 46 -4.89 -7.79 25.89
CA ASN A 46 -4.77 -7.80 27.36
C ASN A 46 -5.63 -8.90 27.98
N ASP A 47 -5.46 -9.13 29.29
CA ASP A 47 -6.19 -10.12 30.07
C ASP A 47 -7.72 -9.88 30.07
N HIS A 48 -8.15 -8.69 29.66
CA HIS A 48 -9.55 -8.30 29.51
C HIS A 48 -10.07 -8.42 28.07
N GLY A 49 -9.31 -9.03 27.16
CA GLY A 49 -9.72 -9.31 25.78
C GLY A 49 -9.73 -8.11 24.84
N SER A 50 -9.15 -6.98 25.23
CA SER A 50 -9.02 -5.78 24.39
C SER A 50 -7.63 -5.70 23.74
N LEU A 51 -7.58 -5.22 22.49
CA LEU A 51 -6.33 -4.99 21.75
C LEU A 51 -5.66 -3.70 22.22
N LEU A 52 -4.46 -3.82 22.78
CA LEU A 52 -3.64 -2.68 23.18
C LEU A 52 -2.33 -2.65 22.37
N PRO A 53 -1.82 -1.46 22.01
CA PRO A 53 -0.48 -1.32 21.48
C PRO A 53 0.57 -1.99 22.35
N THR A 54 1.40 -2.84 21.77
CA THR A 54 2.54 -3.39 22.49
C THR A 54 3.50 -2.24 22.78
N LYS A 55 3.86 -1.99 24.05
CA LYS A 55 4.91 -1.01 24.39
C LYS A 55 6.19 -1.45 23.68
N GLN A 56 6.54 -0.78 22.58
CA GLN A 56 7.84 -0.97 21.95
C GLN A 56 8.89 -0.69 23.03
N ARG A 57 9.61 -1.71 23.48
CA ARG A 57 10.82 -1.51 24.29
C ARG A 57 11.73 -0.64 23.43
N LYS A 58 11.80 0.65 23.74
CA LYS A 58 12.70 1.60 23.09
C LYS A 58 14.12 1.11 23.34
N MET A 59 14.64 0.28 22.44
CA MET A 59 16.07 -0.05 22.40
C MET A 59 16.78 1.27 22.11
N ARG A 60 17.33 1.84 23.17
CA ARG A 60 18.03 3.12 23.18
C ARG A 60 19.41 2.91 22.53
N ASN A 61 19.46 3.22 21.22
CA ASN A 61 20.57 3.80 20.43
C ASN A 61 21.99 3.19 20.50
N ARG A 62 22.53 2.68 19.37
CA ARG A 62 23.80 3.17 18.75
C ARG A 62 24.04 2.53 17.37
N ASN A 63 24.11 3.35 16.31
CA ASN A 63 24.66 3.07 14.98
C ASN A 63 24.59 1.61 14.46
N SER A 64 23.56 1.26 13.68
CA SER A 64 23.62 0.12 12.76
C SER A 64 22.47 0.19 11.76
N ILE A 65 22.84 0.44 10.49
CA ILE A 65 22.21 0.03 9.23
C ILE A 65 20.76 -0.47 9.38
N THR A 66 19.83 0.34 8.87
CA THR A 66 18.43 -0.01 8.62
C THR A 66 18.26 -1.46 8.16
N SER A 67 17.85 -2.35 9.05
CA SER A 67 17.30 -3.65 8.68
C SER A 67 15.81 -3.48 8.34
N THR A 68 15.53 -2.68 7.31
CA THR A 68 14.34 -2.95 6.50
C THR A 68 14.55 -4.34 5.93
N PRO A 69 13.67 -5.33 6.20
CA PRO A 69 13.63 -6.50 5.35
C PRO A 69 13.14 -5.97 4.01
N THR A 70 14.08 -5.60 3.15
CA THR A 70 13.78 -5.39 1.75
C THR A 70 13.30 -6.74 1.27
N LEU A 71 11.98 -6.91 1.21
CA LEU A 71 11.35 -7.83 0.27
C LEU A 71 11.81 -7.34 -1.10
N ARG A 72 13.03 -7.75 -1.49
CA ARG A 72 13.45 -7.79 -2.88
C ARG A 72 12.43 -8.71 -3.51
N VAL A 73 11.48 -8.11 -4.23
CA VAL A 73 10.75 -8.81 -5.26
C VAL A 73 11.80 -9.05 -6.34
N PRO A 74 12.34 -10.28 -6.52
CA PRO A 74 13.21 -10.56 -7.64
C PRO A 74 12.42 -10.24 -8.92
N ARG A 75 13.13 -9.67 -9.88
CA ARG A 75 12.58 -9.31 -11.19
C ARG A 75 12.21 -10.57 -11.95
#